data_AF-A0A9D2BVX9-F1
#
_entry.id   AF-A0A9D2BVX9-F1
#
_cell.length_a   1.000
_cell.length_b   1.000
_cell.length_c   1.000
_cell.angle_alpha   90.00
_cell.angle_beta   90.00
_cell.angle_gamma   90.00
#
_symmetry.space_group_name_H-M   'P 1'
#
loop_
_entity.id
_entity.type
_entity.pdbx_description
1 polymer ?
#
loop_
_entity_poly.entity_id
_entity_poly.type
_entity_poly.pdbx_seq_one_letter_code
_entity_poly.pdbx_strand_id
1 'polypeptide(L)'
;MKWKRIAAAALSVLTLAVLCAFEEPASDEELYQALHGTWQGSFHVVVAEGYYTEDHATINFINKGDESELFVTVETAESAYVRLNDWKIEDGTLTFSYNSDPWTCEVSLSLNEEGNLQGLFSQYGKNYTTLFTKVSNQPTDLGSTARYVFDGRTSSEWLDQLRAYPSYFSSGTVIPFTYELGNKAKVQSLIDAYQVEPLMEEAGSDIERIQILLDAVCANVRHDGASGMPTPQDAITVAQYSQTMGGVECRGLSIILSELCRAYGIPAKSIKCAPAMADAEYCHVIVHAYARDLGQWVMVDPTYHLMLQDESGNYLSIPQVRDCLIRGETMVPYEKAGRNGRPFYMDYYRGYMAQNMFHFSCALNAGFGTDTTDSTVSGPVYTLVPAGYSSTYAYYRNERPTYDAEAFWAVPDLPGISQEPAAEEQVVEAPVE
;
A
#
# COMPACT_ATOMS: atom_id res chain seq x y z
N MET A 1 19.14 -4.11 -2.54
CA MET A 1 19.34 -4.29 -4.00
C MET A 1 20.20 -3.18 -4.59
N LYS A 2 21.21 -3.51 -5.39
CA LYS A 2 22.00 -2.52 -6.15
C LYS A 2 21.31 -2.28 -7.50
N TRP A 3 21.06 -1.02 -7.84
CA TRP A 3 20.48 -0.65 -9.13
C TRP A 3 21.58 -0.63 -10.20
N LYS A 4 21.28 -1.19 -11.36
CA LYS A 4 22.18 -1.19 -12.52
C LYS A 4 21.62 -0.26 -13.59
N ARG A 5 22.49 0.50 -14.25
CA ARG A 5 22.09 1.32 -15.41
C ARG A 5 21.82 0.42 -16.62
N ILE A 6 20.72 0.66 -17.30
CA ILE A 6 20.44 0.14 -18.63
C ILE A 6 21.42 0.84 -19.58
N ALA A 7 22.37 0.09 -20.15
CA ALA A 7 23.27 0.66 -21.13
C ALA A 7 22.47 1.07 -22.37
N ALA A 8 22.67 2.31 -22.85
CA ALA A 8 22.04 2.85 -24.07
C ALA A 8 22.33 2.02 -25.35
N ALA A 9 23.18 1.00 -25.27
CA ALA A 9 23.52 0.08 -26.34
C ALA A 9 22.76 -1.27 -26.32
N ALA A 10 21.71 -1.41 -25.49
CA ALA A 10 20.83 -2.59 -25.51
C ALA A 10 19.43 -2.29 -26.10
N LEU A 11 19.24 -1.10 -26.70
CA LEU A 11 18.11 -0.78 -27.59
C LEU A 11 18.45 -1.13 -29.05
N SER A 12 19.01 -2.30 -29.27
CA SER A 12 18.72 -3.09 -30.46
C SER A 12 17.76 -4.16 -29.96
N VAL A 13 16.48 -4.17 -30.32
CA VAL A 13 16.10 -4.87 -31.55
C VAL A 13 16.85 -6.23 -31.61
N LEU A 14 16.72 -7.03 -30.55
CA LEU A 14 16.44 -8.45 -30.70
C LEU A 14 14.90 -8.58 -30.73
N THR A 15 14.22 -7.87 -31.66
CA THR A 15 13.55 -8.56 -32.79
C THR A 15 13.81 -10.06 -32.79
N LEU A 16 12.79 -10.84 -32.47
CA LEU A 16 12.31 -11.96 -33.30
C LEU A 16 13.38 -12.94 -33.88
N ALA A 17 14.52 -13.10 -33.22
CA ALA A 17 15.61 -13.96 -33.67
C ALA A 17 16.27 -14.74 -32.52
N VAL A 18 15.55 -14.93 -31.42
CA VAL A 18 15.55 -16.24 -30.73
C VAL A 18 14.23 -16.94 -31.07
N LEU A 19 13.85 -16.87 -32.36
CA LEU A 19 13.00 -17.88 -32.94
C LEU A 19 13.94 -19.03 -33.32
N CYS A 20 13.80 -20.12 -32.56
CA CYS A 20 13.84 -21.48 -33.10
C CYS A 20 15.10 -21.84 -33.90
N ALA A 21 16.21 -22.03 -33.20
CA ALA A 21 16.92 -23.29 -33.38
C ALA A 21 16.64 -24.14 -32.14
N PHE A 22 15.36 -24.43 -31.91
CA PHE A 22 14.96 -25.41 -30.91
C PHE A 22 14.39 -26.58 -31.69
N GLU A 23 14.93 -27.76 -31.41
CA GLU A 23 14.23 -29.02 -31.62
C GLU A 23 12.84 -28.96 -30.95
N GLU A 24 11.97 -29.91 -31.31
CA GLU A 24 10.62 -29.93 -30.77
C GLU A 24 10.64 -29.78 -29.24
N PRO A 25 9.84 -28.85 -28.67
CA PRO A 25 9.78 -28.65 -27.23
C PRO A 25 9.47 -29.98 -26.55
N ALA A 26 10.02 -30.17 -25.34
CA ALA A 26 9.71 -31.33 -24.53
C ALA A 26 8.18 -31.48 -24.44
N SER A 27 7.68 -32.72 -24.49
CA SER A 27 6.26 -32.95 -24.28
C SER A 27 5.82 -32.44 -22.91
N ASP A 28 4.53 -32.12 -22.75
CA ASP A 28 3.99 -31.69 -21.45
C ASP A 28 4.32 -32.70 -20.34
N GLU A 29 4.22 -34.00 -20.64
CA GLU A 29 4.55 -35.07 -19.70
C GLU A 29 6.02 -35.05 -19.27
N GLU A 30 6.95 -34.85 -20.21
CA GLU A 30 8.38 -34.71 -19.92
C GLU A 30 8.65 -33.46 -19.07
N LEU A 31 8.00 -32.34 -19.39
CA LEU A 31 8.13 -31.10 -18.61
C LEU A 31 7.57 -31.27 -17.20
N TYR A 32 6.39 -31.87 -17.02
CA TYR A 32 5.80 -32.15 -15.70
C TYR A 32 6.73 -32.98 -14.81
N GLN A 33 7.35 -34.03 -15.36
CA GLN A 33 8.30 -34.87 -14.63
C GLN A 33 9.58 -34.09 -14.30
N ALA A 34 10.11 -33.35 -15.26
CA ALA A 34 11.31 -32.57 -15.09
C ALA A 34 11.13 -31.42 -14.09
N LEU A 35 9.96 -30.80 -13.99
CA LEU A 35 9.72 -29.65 -13.13
C LEU A 35 9.79 -29.98 -11.63
N HIS A 36 9.48 -31.21 -11.22
CA HIS A 36 9.49 -31.58 -9.79
C HIS A 36 10.84 -31.21 -9.13
N GLY A 37 10.78 -30.30 -8.15
CA GLY A 37 11.97 -29.76 -7.50
C GLY A 37 11.93 -28.26 -7.25
N THR A 38 13.10 -27.74 -6.82
CA THR A 38 13.33 -26.33 -6.56
C THR A 38 14.27 -25.76 -7.62
N TRP A 39 13.88 -24.63 -8.19
CA TRP A 39 14.61 -23.91 -9.21
C TRP A 39 14.93 -22.50 -8.74
N GLN A 40 16.12 -22.00 -9.05
CA GLN A 40 16.55 -20.65 -8.68
C GLN A 40 16.96 -19.87 -9.92
N GLY A 41 16.55 -18.61 -9.96
CA GLY A 41 16.79 -17.71 -11.07
C GLY A 41 16.60 -16.27 -10.64
N SER A 42 16.38 -15.39 -11.62
CA SER A 42 16.08 -13.99 -11.34
C SER A 42 15.18 -13.40 -12.42
N PHE A 43 14.32 -12.48 -12.01
CA PHE A 43 13.52 -11.67 -12.90
C PHE A 43 14.18 -10.31 -13.10
N HIS A 44 14.25 -9.86 -14.35
CA HIS A 44 14.84 -8.58 -14.69
C HIS A 44 13.81 -7.47 -14.53
N VAL A 45 13.84 -6.77 -13.39
CA VAL A 45 12.82 -5.79 -13.01
C VAL A 45 13.31 -4.38 -13.29
N VAL A 46 12.57 -3.62 -14.09
CA VAL A 46 12.84 -2.19 -14.29
C VAL A 46 12.36 -1.43 -13.06
N VAL A 47 13.26 -0.67 -12.44
CA VAL A 47 12.99 0.05 -11.19
C VAL A 47 12.88 1.57 -11.39
N ALA A 48 13.39 2.10 -12.50
CA ALA A 48 13.24 3.48 -12.94
C ALA A 48 13.63 3.62 -14.42
N GLU A 49 13.39 4.77 -15.03
CA GLU A 49 13.85 5.06 -16.39
C GLU A 49 15.37 4.90 -16.48
N GLY A 50 15.83 3.93 -17.29
CA GLY A 50 17.25 3.64 -17.44
C GLY A 50 17.86 2.81 -16.29
N TYR A 51 17.07 2.25 -15.37
CA TYR A 51 17.57 1.43 -14.26
C TYR A 51 16.80 0.11 -14.10
N TYR A 52 17.55 -0.95 -13.83
CA TYR A 52 16.99 -2.28 -13.52
C TYR A 52 17.64 -2.90 -12.29
N THR A 53 17.00 -3.93 -11.76
CA THR A 53 17.57 -4.84 -10.76
C THR A 53 17.26 -6.28 -11.14
N GLU A 54 18.07 -7.20 -10.63
CA GLU A 54 17.78 -8.63 -10.72
C GLU A 54 17.06 -9.01 -9.43
N ASP A 55 15.82 -9.43 -9.56
CA ASP A 55 14.99 -9.85 -8.44
C ASP A 55 15.07 -11.36 -8.30
N HIS A 56 15.75 -11.82 -7.26
CA HIS A 56 15.99 -13.25 -7.09
C HIS A 56 14.67 -13.97 -6.86
N ALA A 57 14.48 -15.06 -7.58
CA ALA A 57 13.25 -15.83 -7.54
C ALA A 57 13.54 -17.33 -7.34
N THR A 58 12.65 -17.99 -6.61
CA THR A 58 12.66 -19.44 -6.44
C THR A 58 11.32 -20.00 -6.89
N ILE A 59 11.37 -21.04 -7.71
CA ILE A 59 10.20 -21.81 -8.14
C ILE A 59 10.26 -23.18 -7.44
N ASN A 60 9.24 -23.49 -6.66
CA ASN A 60 9.01 -24.83 -6.12
C ASN A 60 7.83 -25.44 -6.87
N PHE A 61 8.09 -26.50 -7.61
CA PHE A 61 7.05 -27.25 -8.32
C PHE A 61 6.92 -28.63 -7.69
N ILE A 62 5.71 -28.96 -7.25
CA ILE A 62 5.38 -30.25 -6.64
C ILE A 62 4.50 -31.01 -7.60
N ASN A 63 5.10 -31.92 -8.36
CA ASN A 63 4.34 -32.83 -9.22
C ASN A 63 3.53 -33.82 -8.36
N LYS A 64 2.19 -33.72 -8.43
CA LYS A 64 1.21 -34.63 -7.83
C LYS A 64 0.21 -35.13 -8.88
N GLY A 65 0.57 -35.11 -10.16
CA GLY A 65 -0.38 -35.30 -11.26
C GLY A 65 -1.35 -34.12 -11.36
N ASP A 66 -2.65 -34.40 -11.34
CA ASP A 66 -3.71 -33.38 -11.48
C ASP A 66 -3.75 -32.36 -10.32
N GLU A 67 -3.20 -32.71 -9.16
CA GLU A 67 -3.12 -31.84 -7.97
C GLU A 67 -1.74 -31.19 -7.83
N SER A 68 -1.00 -31.04 -8.93
CA SER A 68 0.32 -30.41 -8.88
C SER A 68 0.23 -28.97 -8.38
N GLU A 69 1.27 -28.52 -7.67
CA GLU A 69 1.31 -27.19 -7.07
C GLU A 69 2.55 -26.42 -7.51
N LEU A 70 2.37 -25.13 -7.73
CA LEU A 70 3.42 -24.19 -8.11
C LEU A 70 3.50 -23.06 -7.08
N PHE A 71 4.65 -22.95 -6.40
CA PHE A 71 4.94 -21.85 -5.51
C PHE A 71 6.12 -21.03 -6.05
N VAL A 72 5.92 -19.72 -6.17
CA VAL A 72 6.95 -18.79 -6.63
C VAL A 72 7.25 -17.80 -5.51
N THR A 73 8.51 -17.70 -5.11
CA THR A 73 8.97 -16.68 -4.16
C THR A 73 9.84 -15.68 -4.90
N VAL A 74 9.66 -14.39 -4.61
CA VAL A 74 10.42 -13.31 -5.21
C VAL A 74 10.98 -12.45 -4.08
N GLU A 75 12.26 -12.11 -4.11
CA GLU A 75 12.95 -11.43 -3.02
C GLU A 75 12.31 -10.08 -2.66
N THR A 76 11.83 -9.32 -3.66
CA THR A 76 11.15 -8.04 -3.39
C THR A 76 9.69 -8.17 -3.01
N ALA A 77 9.08 -9.35 -3.15
CA ALA A 77 7.71 -9.53 -2.74
C ALA A 77 7.64 -9.44 -1.21
N GLU A 78 6.74 -8.61 -0.69
CA GLU A 78 6.50 -8.48 0.76
C GLU A 78 5.66 -9.68 1.28
N SER A 79 5.97 -10.89 0.81
CA SER A 79 5.21 -12.12 1.02
C SER A 79 6.11 -13.35 1.05
N ALA A 80 5.71 -14.41 1.76
CA ALA A 80 6.41 -15.69 1.73
C ALA A 80 6.45 -16.32 0.32
N TYR A 81 5.42 -16.10 -0.49
CA TYR A 81 5.32 -16.47 -1.90
C TYR A 81 4.28 -15.59 -2.60
N VAL A 82 4.44 -15.35 -3.90
CA VAL A 82 3.50 -14.53 -4.68
C VAL A 82 2.18 -15.27 -4.92
N ARG A 83 1.07 -14.52 -4.94
CA ARG A 83 -0.21 -15.07 -5.40
C ARG A 83 -0.20 -15.11 -6.93
N LEU A 84 -0.24 -16.32 -7.48
CA LEU A 84 -0.42 -16.50 -8.91
C LEU A 84 -1.87 -16.20 -9.29
N ASN A 85 -2.07 -15.54 -10.44
CA ASN A 85 -3.40 -15.38 -11.01
C ASN A 85 -3.86 -16.69 -11.65
N ASP A 86 -2.95 -17.30 -12.41
CA ASP A 86 -3.13 -18.61 -13.04
C ASP A 86 -1.74 -19.19 -13.40
N TRP A 87 -1.67 -20.51 -13.60
CA TRP A 87 -0.54 -21.19 -14.19
C TRP A 87 -0.96 -22.46 -14.93
N LYS A 88 -0.23 -22.81 -15.98
CA LYS A 88 -0.48 -24.01 -16.77
C LYS A 88 0.79 -24.50 -17.46
N ILE A 89 0.78 -25.77 -17.86
CA ILE A 89 1.76 -26.34 -18.77
C ILE A 89 1.01 -26.70 -20.06
N GLU A 90 1.49 -26.17 -21.18
CA GLU A 90 0.93 -26.41 -22.52
C GLU A 90 2.04 -26.29 -23.55
N ASP A 91 2.05 -27.18 -24.54
CA ASP A 91 3.04 -27.23 -25.62
C ASP A 91 4.50 -27.18 -25.11
N GLY A 92 4.80 -27.92 -24.03
CA GLY A 92 6.14 -28.00 -23.45
C GLY A 92 6.59 -26.72 -22.75
N THR A 93 5.65 -25.85 -22.38
CA THR A 93 5.91 -24.56 -21.76
C THR A 93 5.12 -24.38 -20.47
N LEU A 94 5.83 -24.11 -19.36
CA LEU A 94 5.24 -23.63 -18.12
C LEU A 94 4.95 -22.14 -18.26
N THR A 95 3.67 -21.76 -18.14
CA THR A 95 3.25 -20.36 -18.09
C THR A 95 2.61 -20.06 -16.75
N PHE A 96 2.92 -18.89 -16.18
CA PHE A 96 2.21 -18.39 -15.02
C PHE A 96 2.22 -16.86 -15.02
N SER A 97 1.24 -16.28 -14.33
CA SER A 97 1.20 -14.84 -14.10
C SER A 97 0.94 -14.53 -12.63
N TYR A 98 1.42 -13.36 -12.22
CA TYR A 98 1.17 -12.81 -10.90
C TYR A 98 1.11 -11.28 -11.00
N ASN A 99 0.59 -10.64 -9.96
CA ASN A 99 0.17 -9.23 -9.95
C ASN A 99 -1.07 -8.98 -10.82
N SER A 100 -1.79 -7.93 -10.45
CA SER A 100 -2.93 -7.44 -11.23
C SER A 100 -2.49 -6.33 -12.19
N ASP A 101 -3.31 -6.09 -13.21
CA ASP A 101 -3.18 -4.98 -14.15
C ASP A 101 -3.03 -3.64 -13.40
N PRO A 102 -2.20 -2.68 -13.85
CA PRO A 102 -1.35 -2.68 -15.06
C PRO A 102 0.04 -3.31 -14.86
N TRP A 103 0.27 -3.95 -13.72
CA TRP A 103 1.57 -4.43 -13.29
C TRP A 103 1.73 -5.96 -13.39
N THR A 104 0.84 -6.59 -14.16
CA THR A 104 0.86 -8.03 -14.42
C THR A 104 2.24 -8.44 -14.91
N CYS A 105 2.79 -9.43 -14.22
CA CYS A 105 3.98 -10.14 -14.62
C CYS A 105 3.56 -11.43 -15.30
N GLU A 106 4.08 -11.69 -16.49
CA GLU A 106 3.86 -12.93 -17.21
C GLU A 106 5.18 -13.66 -17.39
N VAL A 107 5.20 -14.96 -17.12
CA VAL A 107 6.38 -15.81 -17.23
C VAL A 107 6.04 -17.00 -18.10
N SER A 108 6.91 -17.30 -19.07
CA SER A 108 6.85 -18.50 -19.91
C SER A 108 8.22 -19.18 -19.91
N LEU A 109 8.30 -20.44 -19.51
CA LEU A 109 9.53 -21.20 -19.36
C LEU A 109 9.43 -22.58 -20.03
N SER A 110 10.47 -22.94 -20.78
CA SER A 110 10.66 -24.29 -21.34
C SER A 110 12.02 -24.83 -20.92
N LEU A 111 12.23 -26.15 -21.03
CA LEU A 111 13.55 -26.74 -20.80
C LEU A 111 14.47 -26.42 -21.98
N ASN A 112 15.71 -26.05 -21.68
CA ASN A 112 16.79 -25.97 -22.66
C ASN A 112 17.61 -27.27 -22.70
N GLU A 113 18.60 -27.35 -23.60
CA GLU A 113 19.46 -28.53 -23.79
C GLU A 113 20.24 -28.94 -22.53
N GLU A 114 20.49 -28.00 -21.63
CA GLU A 114 21.21 -28.23 -20.37
C GLU A 114 20.26 -28.69 -19.24
N GLY A 115 18.96 -28.81 -19.51
CA GLY A 115 17.92 -29.14 -18.53
C GLY A 115 17.56 -27.97 -17.61
N ASN A 116 17.94 -26.74 -17.96
CA ASN A 116 17.55 -25.53 -17.25
C ASN A 116 16.24 -24.98 -17.80
N LEU A 117 15.45 -24.31 -16.96
CA LEU A 117 14.25 -23.61 -17.39
C LEU A 117 14.65 -22.24 -17.95
N GLN A 118 14.37 -22.01 -19.22
CA GLN A 118 14.67 -20.76 -19.92
C GLN A 118 13.40 -20.22 -20.57
N GLY A 119 13.28 -18.90 -20.63
CA GLY A 119 12.23 -18.30 -21.43
C GLY A 119 12.11 -16.80 -21.20
N LEU A 120 10.88 -16.33 -21.15
CA LEU A 120 10.55 -14.91 -21.10
C LEU A 120 9.85 -14.54 -19.79
N PHE A 121 10.28 -13.42 -19.23
CA PHE A 121 9.61 -12.66 -18.20
C PHE A 121 9.17 -11.34 -18.82
N SER A 122 7.87 -11.07 -18.78
CA SER A 122 7.27 -9.87 -19.34
C SER A 122 6.71 -8.99 -18.22
N GLN A 123 7.09 -7.72 -18.21
CA GLN A 123 6.60 -6.73 -17.27
C GLN A 123 6.63 -5.33 -17.92
N TYR A 124 5.58 -4.53 -17.72
CA TYR A 124 5.48 -3.16 -18.24
C TYR A 124 5.62 -3.07 -19.78
N GLY A 125 5.04 -4.03 -20.49
CA GLY A 125 5.13 -4.12 -21.96
C GLY A 125 6.55 -4.39 -22.49
N LYS A 126 7.47 -4.82 -21.62
CA LYS A 126 8.84 -5.20 -21.97
C LYS A 126 9.08 -6.66 -21.64
N ASN A 127 9.86 -7.31 -22.49
CA ASN A 127 10.18 -8.74 -22.36
C ASN A 127 11.67 -8.90 -22.05
N TYR A 128 11.96 -9.80 -21.13
CA TYR A 128 13.29 -10.10 -20.64
C TYR A 128 13.53 -11.60 -20.69
N THR A 129 14.70 -12.01 -21.13
CA THR A 129 15.10 -13.41 -20.99
C THR A 129 15.38 -13.71 -19.53
N THR A 130 14.87 -14.85 -19.05
CA THR A 130 15.17 -15.37 -17.72
C THR A 130 15.64 -16.82 -17.80
N LEU A 131 16.41 -17.24 -16.81
CA LEU A 131 16.98 -18.57 -16.68
C LEU A 131 16.87 -19.02 -15.21
N PHE A 132 16.37 -20.22 -15.02
CA PHE A 132 16.24 -20.89 -13.74
C PHE A 132 16.96 -22.23 -13.79
N THR A 133 17.84 -22.46 -12.82
CA THR A 133 18.60 -23.70 -12.69
C THR A 133 18.00 -24.54 -11.58
N LYS A 134 17.93 -25.87 -11.77
CA LYS A 134 17.46 -26.76 -10.71
C LYS A 134 18.53 -26.88 -9.63
N VAL A 135 18.17 -26.53 -8.40
CA VAL A 135 19.07 -26.61 -7.24
C VAL A 135 18.73 -27.76 -6.29
N SER A 136 17.52 -28.34 -6.41
CA SER A 136 17.08 -29.47 -5.58
C SER A 136 16.00 -30.28 -6.31
N ASN A 137 16.00 -31.60 -6.11
CA ASN A 137 14.89 -32.49 -6.50
C ASN A 137 13.84 -32.65 -5.40
N GLN A 138 14.00 -31.94 -4.27
CA GLN A 138 13.05 -31.91 -3.16
C GLN A 138 12.45 -30.51 -3.10
N PRO A 139 11.25 -30.28 -3.66
CA PRO A 139 10.59 -28.98 -3.61
C PRO A 139 10.18 -28.65 -2.18
N THR A 140 10.14 -27.35 -1.86
CA THR A 140 9.55 -26.87 -0.61
C THR A 140 8.06 -26.70 -0.79
N ASP A 141 7.27 -27.41 0.03
CA ASP A 141 5.83 -27.20 0.14
C ASP A 141 5.55 -25.96 1.00
N LEU A 142 4.95 -24.94 0.38
CA LEU A 142 4.58 -23.69 1.03
C LEU A 142 3.06 -23.59 1.27
N GLY A 143 2.29 -24.64 1.00
CA GLY A 143 0.82 -24.64 1.14
C GLY A 143 0.35 -24.37 2.57
N SER A 144 1.10 -24.84 3.58
CA SER A 144 0.84 -24.55 4.99
C SER A 144 1.52 -23.27 5.51
N THR A 145 2.38 -22.64 4.71
CA THR A 145 3.09 -21.42 5.10
C THR A 145 2.17 -20.23 4.95
N ALA A 146 1.96 -19.47 6.03
CA ALA A 146 1.21 -18.23 5.96
C ALA A 146 1.89 -17.25 4.99
N ARG A 147 1.15 -16.77 3.99
CA ARG A 147 1.69 -15.87 2.96
C ARG A 147 2.19 -14.55 3.54
N TYR A 148 1.50 -14.06 4.57
CA TYR A 148 1.78 -12.81 5.24
C TYR A 148 1.79 -13.01 6.75
N VAL A 149 2.86 -12.57 7.39
CA VAL A 149 3.02 -12.57 8.84
C VAL A 149 3.53 -11.19 9.24
N PHE A 150 2.83 -10.56 10.17
CA PHE A 150 3.16 -9.24 10.69
C PHE A 150 3.28 -9.33 12.22
N ASP A 151 4.43 -8.93 12.76
CA ASP A 151 4.75 -9.03 14.19
C ASP A 151 4.40 -10.40 14.81
N GLY A 152 4.79 -11.46 14.10
CA GLY A 152 4.63 -12.85 14.56
C GLY A 152 3.20 -13.41 14.46
N ARG A 153 2.26 -12.67 13.87
CA ARG A 153 0.87 -13.09 13.66
C ARG A 153 0.46 -13.06 12.19
N THR A 154 -0.38 -13.98 11.79
CA THR A 154 -0.98 -14.07 10.46
C THR A 154 -1.98 -12.95 10.23
N SER A 155 -2.27 -12.63 8.96
CA SER A 155 -3.33 -11.67 8.61
C SER A 155 -4.70 -12.06 9.17
N SER A 156 -5.02 -13.35 9.23
CA SER A 156 -6.28 -13.85 9.81
C SER A 156 -6.37 -13.58 11.31
N GLU A 157 -5.29 -13.79 12.06
CA GLU A 157 -5.27 -13.51 13.50
C GLU A 157 -5.46 -12.02 13.80
N TRP A 158 -4.87 -11.14 12.98
CA TRP A 158 -5.09 -9.69 13.10
C TRP A 158 -6.53 -9.30 12.76
N LEU A 159 -7.11 -9.88 11.70
CA LEU A 159 -8.51 -9.64 11.33
C LEU A 159 -9.48 -10.12 12.42
N ASP A 160 -9.23 -11.30 13.01
CA ASP A 160 -10.05 -11.82 14.10
C ASP A 160 -9.97 -10.92 15.34
N GLN A 161 -8.82 -10.29 15.59
CA GLN A 161 -8.69 -9.27 16.63
C GLN A 161 -9.54 -8.03 16.34
N LEU A 162 -9.57 -7.54 15.10
CA LEU A 162 -10.46 -6.42 14.74
C LEU A 162 -11.93 -6.79 14.90
N ARG A 163 -12.33 -7.99 14.47
CA ARG A 163 -13.70 -8.52 14.60
C ARG A 163 -14.14 -8.70 16.05
N ALA A 164 -13.20 -8.97 16.96
CA ALA A 164 -13.49 -9.07 18.39
C ALA A 164 -13.80 -7.70 19.04
N TYR A 165 -13.35 -6.60 18.44
CA TYR A 165 -13.56 -5.24 18.95
C TYR A 165 -14.10 -4.30 17.86
N PRO A 166 -15.28 -4.58 17.27
CA PRO A 166 -15.72 -3.87 16.08
C PRO A 166 -16.22 -2.45 16.37
N SER A 167 -16.68 -2.18 17.60
CA SER A 167 -17.42 -0.97 17.95
C SER A 167 -16.60 0.02 18.79
N TYR A 168 -17.07 1.26 18.81
CA TYR A 168 -16.63 2.33 19.71
C TYR A 168 -17.82 2.78 20.56
N PHE A 169 -17.58 3.52 21.64
CA PHE A 169 -18.66 4.15 22.40
C PHE A 169 -19.05 5.48 21.74
N SER A 170 -20.24 5.99 22.05
CA SER A 170 -20.57 7.41 21.88
C SER A 170 -20.82 7.98 23.27
N SER A 171 -20.14 9.07 23.61
CA SER A 171 -20.23 9.72 24.91
C SER A 171 -20.80 11.13 24.82
N GLY A 172 -21.02 11.63 23.59
CA GLY A 172 -21.42 13.01 23.33
C GLY A 172 -20.31 14.03 23.63
N THR A 173 -19.06 13.59 23.75
CA THR A 173 -17.92 14.49 24.01
C THR A 173 -17.59 15.24 22.71
N VAL A 174 -17.22 16.52 22.80
CA VAL A 174 -16.73 17.26 21.64
C VAL A 174 -15.20 17.35 21.70
N ILE A 175 -14.53 16.95 20.62
CA ILE A 175 -13.09 17.16 20.44
C ILE A 175 -12.92 18.34 19.46
N PRO A 176 -12.41 19.50 19.90
CA PRO A 176 -12.37 20.72 19.10
C PRO A 176 -11.16 20.73 18.16
N PHE A 177 -11.15 19.84 17.17
CA PHE A 177 -10.09 19.81 16.16
C PHE A 177 -10.01 21.13 15.39
N THR A 178 -8.79 21.62 15.19
CA THR A 178 -8.55 22.86 14.42
C THR A 178 -7.66 22.60 13.22
N TYR A 179 -7.83 23.40 12.16
CA TYR A 179 -7.10 23.28 10.90
C TYR A 179 -6.58 24.64 10.46
N GLU A 180 -5.26 24.76 10.26
CA GLU A 180 -4.67 25.90 9.57
C GLU A 180 -4.83 25.72 8.06
N LEU A 181 -5.61 26.58 7.39
CA LEU A 181 -5.93 26.43 5.98
C LEU A 181 -5.49 27.62 5.12
N GLY A 182 -5.18 27.35 3.85
CA GLY A 182 -4.96 28.36 2.82
C GLY A 182 -3.59 29.06 2.87
N ASN A 183 -2.67 28.58 3.70
CA ASN A 183 -1.36 29.22 3.90
C ASN A 183 -0.29 28.67 2.93
N LYS A 184 -0.49 28.86 1.62
CA LYS A 184 0.46 28.41 0.57
C LYS A 184 1.89 28.90 0.77
N ALA A 185 2.06 30.10 1.34
CA ALA A 185 3.38 30.69 1.57
C ALA A 185 4.31 29.82 2.42
N LYS A 186 3.77 29.00 3.35
CA LYS A 186 4.57 28.10 4.19
C LYS A 186 5.15 26.90 3.42
N VAL A 187 4.54 26.51 2.31
CA VAL A 187 4.92 25.34 1.50
C VAL A 187 5.28 25.71 0.06
N GLN A 188 5.48 27.00 -0.22
CA GLN A 188 5.66 27.51 -1.59
C GLN A 188 6.82 26.84 -2.34
N SER A 189 7.93 26.57 -1.65
CA SER A 189 9.08 25.91 -2.28
C SER A 189 8.77 24.48 -2.73
N LEU A 190 7.85 23.77 -2.07
CA LEU A 190 7.37 22.46 -2.52
C LEU A 190 6.37 22.59 -3.66
N ILE A 191 5.48 23.59 -3.59
CA ILE A 191 4.55 23.88 -4.69
C ILE A 191 5.31 24.10 -6.00
N ASP A 192 6.37 24.91 -5.96
CA ASP A 192 7.22 25.21 -7.09
C ASP A 192 8.03 23.97 -7.54
N ALA A 193 8.65 23.25 -6.58
CA ALA A 193 9.48 22.09 -6.88
C ALA A 193 8.67 20.92 -7.48
N TYR A 194 7.46 20.70 -7.00
CA TYR A 194 6.60 19.59 -7.43
C TYR A 194 5.70 19.98 -8.61
N GLN A 195 5.73 21.24 -9.06
CA GLN A 195 4.97 21.75 -10.21
C GLN A 195 3.47 21.50 -10.12
N VAL A 196 2.89 21.64 -8.92
CA VAL A 196 1.48 21.32 -8.66
C VAL A 196 0.50 22.42 -9.09
N GLU A 197 0.94 23.69 -9.17
CA GLU A 197 0.03 24.82 -9.39
C GLU A 197 -0.73 24.74 -10.73
N PRO A 198 -0.12 24.40 -11.88
CA PRO A 198 -0.86 24.27 -13.14
C PRO A 198 -1.96 23.20 -13.09
N LEU A 199 -1.69 22.06 -12.44
CA LEU A 199 -2.68 20.97 -12.29
C LEU A 199 -3.82 21.38 -11.35
N MET A 200 -3.50 22.15 -10.32
CA MET A 200 -4.46 22.65 -9.34
C MET A 200 -5.47 23.66 -9.91
N GLU A 201 -5.07 24.44 -10.91
CA GLU A 201 -5.96 25.36 -11.63
C GLU A 201 -7.02 24.62 -12.46
N GLU A 202 -6.70 23.42 -12.93
CA GLU A 202 -7.60 22.58 -13.73
C GLU A 202 -8.51 21.67 -12.88
N ALA A 203 -8.19 21.49 -11.59
CA ALA A 203 -8.95 20.62 -10.70
C ALA A 203 -10.35 21.16 -10.40
N GLY A 204 -11.38 20.38 -10.76
CA GLY A 204 -12.80 20.71 -10.59
C GLY A 204 -13.38 20.27 -9.24
N SER A 205 -12.71 19.37 -8.52
CA SER A 205 -13.17 18.78 -7.26
C SER A 205 -12.08 18.70 -6.20
N ASP A 206 -12.46 18.54 -4.92
CA ASP A 206 -11.51 18.32 -3.83
C ASP A 206 -10.82 16.96 -3.96
N ILE A 207 -11.49 15.94 -4.51
CA ILE A 207 -10.88 14.64 -4.83
C ILE A 207 -9.75 14.79 -5.84
N GLU A 208 -9.97 15.49 -6.95
CA GLU A 208 -8.92 15.70 -7.96
C GLU A 208 -7.73 16.45 -7.36
N ARG A 209 -7.98 17.44 -6.50
CA ARG A 209 -6.90 18.15 -5.78
C ARG A 209 -6.12 17.20 -4.85
N ILE A 210 -6.80 16.34 -4.11
CA ILE A 210 -6.16 15.33 -3.25
C ILE A 210 -5.30 14.38 -4.09
N GLN A 211 -5.82 13.91 -5.23
CA GLN A 211 -5.09 13.02 -6.14
C GLN A 211 -3.85 13.71 -6.74
N ILE A 212 -3.97 14.97 -7.17
CA ILE A 212 -2.83 15.75 -7.68
C ILE A 212 -1.72 15.87 -6.62
N LEU A 213 -2.08 16.16 -5.36
CA LEU A 213 -1.11 16.25 -4.28
C LEU A 213 -0.50 14.91 -3.93
N LEU A 214 -1.30 13.85 -3.89
CA LEU A 214 -0.82 12.49 -3.66
C LEU A 214 0.18 12.08 -4.75
N ASP A 215 -0.19 12.26 -6.03
CA ASP A 215 0.67 11.99 -7.18
C ASP A 215 1.99 12.77 -7.07
N ALA A 216 1.91 14.07 -6.75
CA ALA A 216 3.08 14.93 -6.60
C ALA A 216 4.01 14.48 -5.47
N VAL A 217 3.47 14.13 -4.30
CA VAL A 217 4.26 13.64 -3.16
C VAL A 217 4.91 12.30 -3.51
N CYS A 218 4.16 11.33 -4.04
CA CYS A 218 4.68 10.01 -4.37
C CYS A 218 5.71 10.04 -5.51
N ALA A 219 5.63 11.00 -6.44
CA ALA A 219 6.61 11.20 -7.49
C ALA A 219 7.94 11.79 -6.98
N ASN A 220 7.90 12.60 -5.91
CA ASN A 220 9.06 13.37 -5.44
C ASN A 220 9.67 12.89 -4.13
N VAL A 221 8.94 12.08 -3.35
CA VAL A 221 9.33 11.65 -2.00
C VAL A 221 9.25 10.13 -1.91
N ARG A 222 10.40 9.50 -1.67
CA ARG A 222 10.50 8.05 -1.53
C ARG A 222 10.16 7.62 -0.11
N HIS A 223 9.40 6.54 0.04
CA HIS A 223 9.20 5.89 1.33
C HIS A 223 10.39 5.00 1.70
N ASP A 224 10.95 5.23 2.89
CA ASP A 224 11.94 4.39 3.55
C ASP A 224 11.67 4.34 5.07
N GLY A 225 11.18 3.20 5.56
CA GLY A 225 10.88 3.03 6.98
C GLY A 225 12.10 3.02 7.90
N ALA A 226 13.33 3.00 7.35
CA ALA A 226 14.57 3.01 8.13
C ALA A 226 15.25 4.39 8.19
N SER A 227 14.72 5.41 7.49
CA SER A 227 15.36 6.73 7.39
C SER A 227 15.38 7.49 8.71
N GLY A 228 14.38 7.28 9.59
CA GLY A 228 14.07 8.17 10.70
C GLY A 228 13.40 9.48 10.24
N MET A 229 13.31 10.45 11.16
CA MET A 229 12.63 11.73 10.97
C MET A 229 13.51 12.91 11.42
N PRO A 230 13.43 14.08 10.75
CA PRO A 230 14.12 15.29 11.18
C PRO A 230 13.39 15.98 12.35
N THR A 231 14.03 17.02 12.88
CA THR A 231 13.40 18.02 13.76
C THR A 231 13.79 19.42 13.26
N PRO A 232 12.83 20.35 13.02
CA PRO A 232 11.37 20.20 13.15
C PRO A 232 10.75 19.24 12.11
N GLN A 233 9.48 18.86 12.32
CA GLN A 233 8.71 17.95 11.47
C GLN A 233 7.62 18.72 10.69
N ASP A 234 8.05 19.69 9.88
CA ASP A 234 7.21 20.37 8.89
C ASP A 234 7.49 19.87 7.47
N ALA A 235 6.59 20.11 6.52
CA ALA A 235 6.70 19.58 5.16
C ALA A 235 8.00 19.98 4.45
N ILE A 236 8.49 21.21 4.63
CA ILE A 236 9.71 21.68 3.99
C ILE A 236 10.92 20.91 4.52
N THR A 237 11.05 20.85 5.84
CA THR A 237 12.16 20.19 6.52
C THR A 237 12.17 18.68 6.21
N VAL A 238 11.01 18.02 6.26
CA VAL A 238 10.87 16.59 5.96
C VAL A 238 11.20 16.28 4.50
N ALA A 239 10.73 17.10 3.54
CA ALA A 239 11.06 16.92 2.14
C ALA A 239 12.56 17.07 1.86
N GLN A 240 13.20 18.09 2.44
CA GLN A 240 14.66 18.29 2.33
C GLN A 240 15.46 17.14 2.94
N TYR A 241 15.00 16.65 4.10
CA TYR A 241 15.59 15.48 4.75
C TYR A 241 15.49 14.23 3.85
N SER A 242 14.33 13.99 3.25
CA SER A 242 14.12 12.88 2.31
C SER A 242 15.10 12.90 1.14
N GLN A 243 15.39 14.09 0.58
CA GLN A 243 16.36 14.22 -0.52
C GLN A 243 17.78 13.84 -0.09
N THR A 244 18.13 14.10 1.16
CA THR A 244 19.46 13.79 1.70
C THR A 244 19.61 12.32 2.09
N MET A 245 18.56 11.74 2.66
CA MET A 245 18.57 10.36 3.17
C MET A 245 18.12 9.31 2.15
N GLY A 246 17.56 9.73 1.01
CA GLY A 246 17.01 8.84 0.00
C GLY A 246 15.60 8.33 0.33
N GLY A 247 14.93 8.91 1.32
CA GLY A 247 13.54 8.59 1.69
C GLY A 247 13.16 9.06 3.09
N VAL A 248 11.87 8.93 3.43
CA VAL A 248 11.29 9.15 4.76
C VAL A 248 10.32 8.04 5.16
N GLU A 249 10.11 7.83 6.46
CA GLU A 249 9.08 6.91 6.96
C GLU A 249 7.65 7.40 6.66
N CYS A 250 6.65 6.54 6.86
CA CYS A 250 5.23 6.82 6.56
C CYS A 250 4.70 8.13 7.17
N ARG A 251 5.17 8.49 8.38
CA ARG A 251 4.84 9.78 9.02
C ARG A 251 5.32 10.96 8.19
N GLY A 252 6.55 10.91 7.67
CA GLY A 252 7.11 11.98 6.87
C GLY A 252 6.30 12.26 5.61
N LEU A 253 5.90 11.21 4.87
CA LEU A 253 5.04 11.38 3.70
C LEU A 253 3.67 11.96 4.08
N SER A 254 3.07 11.50 5.18
CA SER A 254 1.77 12.00 5.67
C SER A 254 1.81 13.46 6.13
N ILE A 255 2.92 13.90 6.71
CA ILE A 255 3.15 15.31 7.07
C ILE A 255 3.17 16.17 5.81
N ILE A 256 3.99 15.80 4.82
CA ILE A 256 4.11 16.55 3.57
C ILE A 256 2.76 16.64 2.87
N LEU A 257 2.08 15.51 2.67
CA LEU A 257 0.78 15.46 2.00
C LEU A 257 -0.28 16.27 2.75
N SER A 258 -0.40 16.09 4.06
CA SER A 258 -1.47 16.75 4.82
C SER A 258 -1.26 18.27 4.91
N GLU A 259 -0.02 18.75 5.01
CA GLU A 259 0.29 20.20 4.97
C GLU A 259 0.03 20.80 3.59
N LEU A 260 0.37 20.09 2.50
CA LEU A 260 0.01 20.51 1.15
C LEU A 260 -1.52 20.58 0.97
N CYS A 261 -2.27 19.57 1.41
CA CYS A 261 -3.75 19.60 1.36
C CYS A 261 -4.29 20.84 2.07
N ARG A 262 -3.80 21.12 3.28
CA ARG A 262 -4.19 22.29 4.07
C ARG A 262 -3.83 23.61 3.39
N ALA A 263 -2.67 23.69 2.74
CA ALA A 263 -2.26 24.86 1.96
C ALA A 263 -3.22 25.17 0.79
N TYR A 264 -3.82 24.13 0.18
CA TYR A 264 -4.88 24.25 -0.83
C TYR A 264 -6.30 24.32 -0.24
N GLY A 265 -6.43 24.48 1.08
CA GLY A 265 -7.71 24.68 1.76
C GLY A 265 -8.50 23.40 2.06
N ILE A 266 -7.90 22.23 1.86
CA ILE A 266 -8.51 20.93 2.16
C ILE A 266 -8.20 20.58 3.61
N PRO A 267 -9.21 20.43 4.50
CA PRO A 267 -8.98 19.98 5.87
C PRO A 267 -8.38 18.58 5.84
N ALA A 268 -7.16 18.44 6.35
CA ALA A 268 -6.46 17.15 6.37
C ALA A 268 -5.66 17.00 7.65
N LYS A 269 -5.54 15.77 8.14
CA LYS A 269 -4.73 15.40 9.32
C LYS A 269 -3.99 14.09 9.08
N SER A 270 -2.76 13.99 9.56
CA SER A 270 -2.08 12.70 9.71
C SER A 270 -2.75 11.90 10.82
N ILE A 271 -3.00 10.62 10.59
CA ILE A 271 -3.56 9.67 11.54
C ILE A 271 -2.54 8.54 11.73
N LYS A 272 -2.05 8.39 12.96
CA LYS A 272 -1.33 7.19 13.37
C LYS A 272 -2.35 6.06 13.54
N CYS A 273 -2.18 5.01 12.77
CA CYS A 273 -2.90 3.75 12.84
C CYS A 273 -1.99 2.74 13.55
N ALA A 274 -2.40 2.25 14.72
CA ALA A 274 -1.56 1.39 15.56
C ALA A 274 -2.27 0.09 15.95
N PRO A 275 -1.50 -1.00 16.16
CA PRO A 275 -2.04 -2.26 16.63
C PRO A 275 -2.52 -2.21 18.08
N ALA A 276 -3.20 -3.28 18.50
CA ALA A 276 -3.64 -3.49 19.87
C ALA A 276 -2.49 -3.78 20.87
N MET A 277 -1.22 -3.61 20.50
CA MET A 277 -0.08 -3.98 21.34
C MET A 277 0.33 -2.81 22.25
N ALA A 278 0.73 -3.12 23.48
CA ALA A 278 1.11 -2.15 24.50
C ALA A 278 2.38 -1.38 24.14
N ASP A 279 3.30 -2.06 23.47
CA ASP A 279 4.66 -1.69 23.09
C ASP A 279 4.80 -1.55 21.57
N ALA A 280 3.72 -1.17 20.88
CA ALA A 280 3.71 -1.03 19.42
C ALA A 280 4.75 0.00 18.95
N GLU A 281 5.98 -0.47 18.70
CA GLU A 281 7.04 0.29 18.03
C GLU A 281 6.71 0.50 16.55
N TYR A 282 5.91 -0.41 15.98
CA TYR A 282 5.46 -0.37 14.60
C TYR A 282 4.03 0.15 14.51
N CYS A 283 3.85 1.16 13.66
CA CYS A 283 2.56 1.74 13.32
C CYS A 283 2.60 2.18 11.86
N HIS A 284 1.44 2.50 11.31
CA HIS A 284 1.35 3.13 10.00
C HIS A 284 0.73 4.52 10.13
N VAL A 285 1.25 5.50 9.41
CA VAL A 285 0.69 6.86 9.42
C VAL A 285 0.18 7.17 8.03
N ILE A 286 -1.10 7.54 7.96
CA ILE A 286 -1.84 7.89 6.74
C ILE A 286 -2.52 9.25 6.91
N VAL A 287 -3.13 9.78 5.86
CA VAL A 287 -3.84 11.05 5.87
C VAL A 287 -5.35 10.82 5.82
N HIS A 288 -6.09 11.58 6.62
CA HIS A 288 -7.54 11.71 6.51
C HIS A 288 -7.83 13.12 5.99
N ALA A 289 -8.38 13.22 4.78
CA ALA A 289 -8.67 14.48 4.11
C ALA A 289 -10.19 14.62 3.89
N TYR A 290 -10.74 15.80 4.15
CA TYR A 290 -12.18 16.06 4.01
C TYR A 290 -12.46 16.73 2.67
N ALA A 291 -13.11 16.00 1.75
CA ALA A 291 -13.59 16.52 0.48
C ALA A 291 -14.94 17.20 0.71
N ARG A 292 -15.00 18.53 0.57
CA ARG A 292 -16.19 19.32 0.94
C ARG A 292 -17.33 19.14 -0.04
N ASP A 293 -16.99 19.01 -1.32
CA ASP A 293 -17.94 18.73 -2.40
C ASP A 293 -18.63 17.37 -2.25
N LEU A 294 -17.97 16.39 -1.65
CA LEU A 294 -18.55 15.10 -1.27
C LEU A 294 -19.17 15.10 0.13
N GLY A 295 -18.89 16.11 0.96
CA GLY A 295 -19.29 16.14 2.36
C GLY A 295 -18.67 15.02 3.21
N GLN A 296 -17.57 14.41 2.76
CA GLN A 296 -17.04 13.17 3.35
C GLN A 296 -15.53 13.24 3.59
N TRP A 297 -15.08 12.52 4.62
CA TRP A 297 -13.68 12.17 4.76
C TRP A 297 -13.24 11.08 3.76
N VAL A 298 -11.97 11.12 3.41
CA VAL A 298 -11.31 10.17 2.52
C VAL A 298 -9.97 9.76 3.13
N MET A 299 -9.70 8.45 3.12
CA MET A 299 -8.41 7.89 3.46
C MET A 299 -7.43 8.06 2.29
N VAL A 300 -6.26 8.60 2.59
CA VAL A 300 -5.17 8.79 1.62
C VAL A 300 -3.87 8.29 2.23
N ASP A 301 -3.22 7.33 1.57
CA ASP A 301 -2.00 6.69 2.04
C ASP A 301 -0.85 6.99 1.06
N PRO A 302 0.01 7.98 1.36
CA PRO A 302 1.11 8.34 0.47
C PRO A 302 2.26 7.33 0.47
N THR A 303 2.31 6.37 1.40
CA THR A 303 3.31 5.30 1.38
C THR A 303 3.06 4.33 0.23
N TYR A 304 1.78 4.06 -0.07
CA TYR A 304 1.36 3.14 -1.12
C TYR A 304 0.70 3.84 -2.31
N HIS A 305 0.82 5.17 -2.42
CA HIS A 305 0.15 5.96 -3.48
C HIS A 305 -1.34 5.60 -3.58
N LEU A 306 -2.02 5.52 -2.44
CA LEU A 306 -3.29 4.80 -2.34
C LEU A 306 -4.43 5.68 -1.84
N MET A 307 -5.54 5.58 -2.56
CA MET A 307 -6.89 5.87 -2.08
C MET A 307 -7.72 4.60 -2.31
N LEU A 308 -8.75 4.39 -1.51
CA LEU A 308 -9.61 3.21 -1.61
C LEU A 308 -11.04 3.63 -1.94
N GLN A 309 -11.68 2.84 -2.80
CA GLN A 309 -13.10 2.95 -3.12
C GLN A 309 -13.83 1.65 -2.78
N ASP A 310 -15.14 1.74 -2.59
CA ASP A 310 -16.02 0.57 -2.68
C ASP A 310 -16.22 0.13 -4.14
N GLU A 311 -16.95 -0.96 -4.35
CA GLU A 311 -17.28 -1.47 -5.70
C GLU A 311 -18.20 -0.53 -6.49
N SER A 312 -18.85 0.44 -5.83
CA SER A 312 -19.69 1.45 -6.46
C SER A 312 -18.90 2.71 -6.87
N GLY A 313 -17.60 2.76 -6.57
CA GLY A 313 -16.72 3.89 -6.88
C GLY A 313 -16.74 5.01 -5.82
N ASN A 314 -17.36 4.80 -4.66
CA ASN A 314 -17.34 5.80 -3.58
C ASN A 314 -16.02 5.70 -2.81
N TYR A 315 -15.35 6.84 -2.59
CA TYR A 315 -14.14 6.87 -1.78
C TYR A 315 -14.42 6.51 -0.33
N LEU A 316 -13.49 5.80 0.29
CA LEU A 316 -13.62 5.31 1.66
C LEU A 316 -12.81 6.19 2.62
N SER A 317 -13.43 6.56 3.73
CA SER A 317 -12.77 7.10 4.93
C SER A 317 -12.04 6.01 5.71
N ILE A 318 -11.18 6.39 6.66
CA ILE A 318 -10.48 5.44 7.53
C ILE A 318 -11.43 4.50 8.29
N PRO A 319 -12.52 4.99 8.96
CA PRO A 319 -13.46 4.08 9.62
C PRO A 319 -14.19 3.16 8.64
N GLN A 320 -14.52 3.61 7.43
CA GLN A 320 -15.12 2.75 6.40
C GLN A 320 -14.15 1.66 5.92
N VAL A 321 -12.87 1.97 5.71
CA VAL A 321 -11.85 0.96 5.36
C VAL A 321 -11.73 -0.11 6.46
N ARG A 322 -11.72 0.32 7.72
CA ARG A 322 -11.71 -0.60 8.86
C ARG A 322 -12.93 -1.53 8.86
N ASP A 323 -14.10 -0.99 8.58
CA ASP A 323 -15.36 -1.73 8.47
C ASP A 323 -15.31 -2.75 7.32
N CYS A 324 -14.81 -2.36 6.15
CA CYS A 324 -14.61 -3.28 5.02
C CYS A 324 -13.66 -4.44 5.38
N LEU A 325 -12.58 -4.17 6.14
CA LEU A 325 -11.69 -5.22 6.63
C LEU A 325 -12.41 -6.21 7.55
N ILE A 326 -13.20 -5.71 8.51
CA ILE A 326 -13.97 -6.53 9.46
C ILE A 326 -14.96 -7.44 8.72
N ARG A 327 -15.72 -6.86 7.78
CA ARG A 327 -16.77 -7.54 7.02
C ARG A 327 -16.24 -8.39 5.86
N GLY A 328 -14.97 -8.21 5.49
CA GLY A 328 -14.39 -8.92 4.35
C GLY A 328 -14.81 -8.35 3.00
N GLU A 329 -15.27 -7.10 2.95
CA GLU A 329 -15.75 -6.44 1.74
C GLU A 329 -14.61 -6.13 0.77
N THR A 330 -14.92 -6.15 -0.53
CA THR A 330 -14.00 -5.73 -1.59
C THR A 330 -13.70 -4.24 -1.46
N MET A 331 -12.45 -3.88 -1.66
CA MET A 331 -12.02 -2.50 -1.81
C MET A 331 -11.25 -2.38 -3.12
N VAL A 332 -11.50 -1.30 -3.86
CA VAL A 332 -10.86 -1.02 -5.14
C VAL A 332 -9.73 -0.02 -4.88
N PRO A 333 -8.46 -0.37 -5.17
CA PRO A 333 -7.34 0.55 -5.00
C PRO A 333 -7.30 1.56 -6.13
N TYR A 334 -6.76 2.74 -5.84
CA TYR A 334 -6.40 3.73 -6.85
C TYR A 334 -5.49 3.12 -7.93
N GLU A 335 -5.70 3.50 -9.20
CA GLU A 335 -5.02 2.88 -10.35
C GLU A 335 -3.49 2.99 -10.28
N LYS A 336 -2.97 4.04 -9.61
CA LYS A 336 -1.53 4.29 -9.44
C LYS A 336 -0.95 3.69 -8.16
N ALA A 337 -1.75 2.92 -7.41
CA ALA A 337 -1.32 2.34 -6.15
C ALA A 337 -0.03 1.54 -6.31
N GLY A 338 0.87 1.74 -5.35
CA GLY A 338 2.19 1.16 -5.35
C GLY A 338 3.13 1.87 -4.39
N ARG A 339 3.95 1.10 -3.68
CA ARG A 339 4.99 1.66 -2.82
C ARG A 339 6.24 1.96 -3.65
N ASN A 340 6.64 3.23 -3.74
CA ASN A 340 7.80 3.65 -4.54
C ASN A 340 7.73 3.18 -6.00
N GLY A 341 6.54 3.22 -6.61
CA GLY A 341 6.30 2.76 -7.99
C GLY A 341 6.31 1.23 -8.17
N ARG A 342 6.35 0.45 -7.09
CA ARG A 342 6.23 -1.02 -7.14
C ARG A 342 4.78 -1.46 -7.27
N PRO A 343 4.52 -2.69 -7.77
CA PRO A 343 3.17 -3.25 -7.80
C PRO A 343 2.48 -3.22 -6.44
N PHE A 344 1.19 -2.92 -6.44
CA PHE A 344 0.34 -2.97 -5.25
C PHE A 344 -0.37 -4.31 -5.14
N TYR A 345 -0.42 -4.86 -3.93
CA TYR A 345 -1.08 -6.13 -3.64
C TYR A 345 -2.14 -5.90 -2.56
N MET A 346 -3.41 -5.92 -2.95
CA MET A 346 -4.51 -5.66 -2.03
C MET A 346 -4.54 -6.68 -0.87
N ASP A 347 -4.24 -7.96 -1.13
CA ASP A 347 -4.23 -9.00 -0.07
C ASP A 347 -3.19 -8.72 1.01
N TYR A 348 -1.98 -8.29 0.60
CA TYR A 348 -0.93 -7.87 1.52
C TYR A 348 -1.39 -6.65 2.33
N TYR A 349 -1.91 -5.63 1.63
CA TYR A 349 -2.33 -4.38 2.25
C TYR A 349 -3.46 -4.60 3.26
N ARG A 350 -4.43 -5.48 2.96
CA ARG A 350 -5.49 -5.88 3.91
C ARG A 350 -4.90 -6.51 5.17
N GLY A 351 -3.94 -7.42 5.03
CA GLY A 351 -3.26 -8.04 6.17
C GLY A 351 -2.46 -7.03 6.99
N TYR A 352 -1.73 -6.15 6.33
CA TYR A 352 -0.94 -5.08 6.96
C TYR A 352 -1.83 -4.06 7.67
N MET A 353 -2.93 -3.63 7.05
CA MET A 353 -3.86 -2.68 7.67
C MET A 353 -4.74 -3.34 8.73
N ALA A 354 -5.02 -4.64 8.67
CA ALA A 354 -5.71 -5.35 9.73
C ALA A 354 -4.94 -5.24 11.07
N GLN A 355 -3.62 -5.29 11.02
CA GLN A 355 -2.78 -5.02 12.17
C GLN A 355 -2.93 -3.56 12.66
N ASN A 356 -2.91 -2.59 11.75
CA ASN A 356 -2.79 -1.17 12.09
C ASN A 356 -4.12 -0.45 12.36
N MET A 357 -5.28 -1.05 12.05
CA MET A 357 -6.60 -0.41 12.17
C MET A 357 -7.28 -0.61 13.54
N PHE A 358 -6.50 -0.74 14.61
CA PHE A 358 -7.03 -0.97 15.96
C PHE A 358 -7.16 0.32 16.78
N HIS A 359 -6.07 1.07 16.91
CA HIS A 359 -6.01 2.38 17.57
C HIS A 359 -5.73 3.49 16.54
N PHE A 360 -6.33 4.66 16.74
CA PHE A 360 -6.11 5.82 15.87
C PHE A 360 -5.70 7.04 16.68
N SER A 361 -4.61 7.70 16.32
CA SER A 361 -4.13 8.88 17.04
C SER A 361 -3.85 10.07 16.12
N CYS A 362 -4.21 11.26 16.56
CA CYS A 362 -3.85 12.51 15.87
C CYS A 362 -3.77 13.71 16.81
N ALA A 363 -3.00 14.72 16.41
CA ALA A 363 -2.93 16.00 17.12
C ALA A 363 -4.29 16.73 17.08
N LEU A 364 -4.59 17.49 18.13
CA LEU A 364 -5.76 18.36 18.19
C LEU A 364 -5.71 19.47 17.13
N ASN A 365 -4.50 19.99 16.87
CA ASN A 365 -4.28 21.09 15.95
C ASN A 365 -3.52 20.59 14.71
N ALA A 366 -4.18 20.61 13.55
CA ALA A 366 -3.57 20.30 12.27
C ALA A 366 -3.05 21.60 11.63
N GLY A 367 -1.77 21.89 11.82
CA GLY A 367 -1.10 23.08 11.28
C GLY A 367 0.24 22.72 10.65
N PHE A 368 1.00 23.74 10.25
CA PHE A 368 2.36 23.56 9.75
C PHE A 368 3.32 23.22 10.90
N GLY A 369 4.02 22.10 10.81
CA GLY A 369 5.00 21.65 11.81
C GLY A 369 4.41 21.18 13.13
N THR A 370 3.08 20.95 13.22
CA THR A 370 2.42 20.54 14.47
C THR A 370 2.44 19.03 14.72
N ASP A 371 2.71 18.21 13.70
CA ASP A 371 2.83 16.75 13.83
C ASP A 371 4.24 16.37 14.29
N THR A 372 4.54 16.69 15.56
CA THR A 372 5.85 16.49 16.18
C THR A 372 5.75 15.84 17.56
N THR A 373 6.81 15.15 17.97
CA THR A 373 6.95 14.60 19.31
C THR A 373 7.24 15.68 20.37
N ASP A 374 7.56 16.91 19.96
CA ASP A 374 7.69 18.04 20.88
C ASP A 374 6.30 18.51 21.35
N SER A 375 5.94 18.09 22.57
CA SER A 375 4.66 18.45 23.21
C SER A 375 4.42 19.95 23.39
N THR A 376 5.46 20.79 23.31
CA THR A 376 5.31 22.26 23.37
C THR A 376 4.78 22.84 22.06
N VAL A 377 4.94 22.10 20.95
CA VAL A 377 4.53 22.50 19.60
C VAL A 377 3.27 21.75 19.17
N SER A 378 3.19 20.43 19.39
CA SER A 378 2.08 19.61 18.89
C SER A 378 0.77 19.76 19.66
N GLY A 379 0.83 20.24 20.90
CA GLY A 379 -0.33 20.31 21.78
C GLY A 379 -0.87 18.92 22.17
N PRO A 380 -2.16 18.81 22.56
CA PRO A 380 -2.77 17.53 22.92
C PRO A 380 -2.90 16.59 21.71
N VAL A 381 -2.64 15.31 21.93
CA VAL A 381 -2.93 14.23 20.96
C VAL A 381 -4.12 13.43 21.51
N TYR A 382 -5.04 13.03 20.66
CA TYR A 382 -6.14 12.12 21.04
C TYR A 382 -5.90 10.75 20.43
N THR A 383 -6.23 9.69 21.17
CA THR A 383 -6.12 8.30 20.73
C THR A 383 -7.46 7.62 20.88
N LEU A 384 -8.09 7.25 19.77
CA LEU A 384 -9.33 6.48 19.71
C LEU A 384 -9.06 5.02 20.02
N VAL A 385 -9.76 4.49 21.03
CA VAL A 385 -9.64 3.12 21.51
C VAL A 385 -10.98 2.38 21.33
N PRO A 386 -10.98 1.14 20.81
CA PRO A 386 -12.19 0.34 20.66
C PRO A 386 -12.93 0.09 21.99
N ALA A 387 -14.25 0.01 21.92
CA ALA A 387 -15.10 -0.30 23.07
C ALA A 387 -14.78 -1.71 23.62
N GLY A 388 -14.79 -1.84 24.94
CA GLY A 388 -14.52 -3.12 25.62
C GLY A 388 -13.03 -3.51 25.67
N TYR A 389 -12.13 -2.75 25.04
CA TYR A 389 -10.70 -3.00 25.13
C TYR A 389 -10.10 -2.31 26.36
N SER A 390 -9.61 -3.10 27.33
CA SER A 390 -8.85 -2.59 28.47
C SER A 390 -7.44 -2.23 28.02
N SER A 391 -7.25 -0.99 27.58
CA SER A 391 -5.99 -0.54 26.98
C SER A 391 -4.78 -0.78 27.88
N THR A 392 -3.83 -1.56 27.37
CA THR A 392 -2.46 -1.68 27.89
C THR A 392 -1.50 -0.72 27.17
N TYR A 393 -2.02 0.11 26.27
CA TYR A 393 -1.25 1.00 25.41
C TYR A 393 -0.40 1.98 26.24
N ALA A 394 0.90 1.97 26.01
CA ALA A 394 1.83 2.91 26.64
C ALA A 394 1.66 4.29 26.00
N TYR A 395 0.67 5.05 26.46
CA TYR A 395 0.44 6.43 25.99
C TYR A 395 1.72 7.25 26.11
N TYR A 396 2.17 7.84 25.00
CA TYR A 396 3.19 8.89 25.06
C TYR A 396 2.59 10.11 25.76
N ARG A 397 3.40 10.86 26.52
CA ARG A 397 2.99 11.72 27.65
C ARG A 397 1.89 12.78 27.38
N ASN A 398 1.57 13.10 26.12
CA ASN A 398 0.53 14.06 25.73
C ASN A 398 -0.72 13.44 25.07
N GLU A 399 -0.79 12.11 24.95
CA GLU A 399 -1.95 11.41 24.40
C GLU A 399 -3.10 11.30 25.40
N ARG A 400 -4.32 11.57 24.93
CA ARG A 400 -5.57 11.47 25.68
C ARG A 400 -6.44 10.38 25.05
N PRO A 401 -6.76 9.29 25.75
CA PRO A 401 -7.66 8.29 25.20
C PRO A 401 -9.06 8.87 25.03
N THR A 402 -9.70 8.52 23.93
CA THR A 402 -11.14 8.69 23.72
C THR A 402 -11.71 7.36 23.25
N TYR A 403 -12.96 7.10 23.61
CA TYR A 403 -13.72 5.97 23.08
C TYR A 403 -14.84 6.45 22.16
N ASP A 404 -14.95 7.76 21.97
CA ASP A 404 -15.99 8.45 21.22
C ASP A 404 -15.55 8.61 19.76
N ALA A 405 -15.98 7.68 18.90
CA ALA A 405 -15.62 7.70 17.49
C ALA A 405 -16.29 8.85 16.73
N GLU A 406 -17.52 9.22 17.08
CA GLU A 406 -18.23 10.35 16.47
C GLU A 406 -17.47 11.65 16.71
N ALA A 407 -16.99 11.87 17.93
CA ALA A 407 -16.16 13.02 18.27
C ALA A 407 -14.81 13.01 17.56
N PHE A 408 -14.17 11.84 17.44
CA PHE A 408 -12.83 11.70 16.85
C PHE A 408 -12.83 11.88 15.32
N TRP A 409 -13.88 11.39 14.66
CA TRP A 409 -14.10 11.48 13.22
C TRP A 409 -15.00 12.64 12.79
N ALA A 410 -15.37 13.52 13.73
CA ALA A 410 -16.22 14.66 13.47
C ALA A 410 -15.75 15.46 12.24
N VAL A 411 -16.71 15.90 11.44
CA VAL A 411 -16.45 16.77 10.29
C VAL A 411 -15.81 18.09 10.77
N PRO A 412 -14.97 18.75 9.95
CA PRO A 412 -14.33 20.00 10.35
C PRO A 412 -15.37 21.09 10.65
N ASP A 413 -15.23 21.77 11.80
CA ASP A 413 -16.03 22.95 12.13
C ASP A 413 -15.45 24.18 11.40
N LEU A 414 -15.87 24.36 10.13
CA LEU A 414 -15.41 25.42 9.26
C LEU A 414 -16.60 26.11 8.56
N PRO A 415 -16.49 27.41 8.23
CA PRO A 415 -17.51 28.10 7.46
C PRO A 415 -17.82 27.37 6.14
N GLY A 416 -19.10 27.11 5.87
CA GLY A 416 -19.58 26.47 4.63
C GLY A 416 -19.73 24.95 4.67
N ILE A 417 -19.44 24.29 5.80
CA ILE A 417 -19.76 22.87 6.03
C ILE A 417 -21.05 22.81 6.87
N SER A 418 -22.16 22.32 6.32
CA SER A 418 -23.41 22.14 7.08
C SER A 418 -23.36 20.84 7.88
N GLN A 419 -23.54 20.92 9.19
CA GLN A 419 -23.76 19.74 10.04
C GLN A 419 -25.23 19.29 9.95
N GLU A 420 -25.70 18.87 8.78
CA GLU A 420 -26.94 18.09 8.72
C GLU A 420 -26.61 16.62 8.96
N PRO A 421 -27.29 15.93 9.89
CA PRO A 421 -27.07 14.51 10.12
C PRO A 421 -27.42 13.73 8.84
N ALA A 422 -26.61 12.71 8.52
CA ALA A 422 -26.92 11.77 7.45
C ALA A 422 -28.34 11.22 7.68
N ALA A 423 -29.19 11.33 6.66
CA ALA A 423 -30.56 10.83 6.73
C ALA A 423 -30.54 9.34 7.10
N GLU A 424 -31.20 8.98 8.20
CA GLU A 424 -31.47 7.59 8.55
C GLU A 424 -32.11 6.90 7.35
N GLU A 425 -31.44 5.87 6.79
CA GLU A 425 -32.09 4.94 5.88
C GLU A 425 -33.29 4.35 6.62
N GLN A 426 -34.49 4.75 6.18
CA GLN A 426 -35.73 4.13 6.64
C GLN A 426 -35.67 2.65 6.29
N VAL A 427 -35.48 1.82 7.30
CA VAL A 427 -35.72 0.38 7.23
C VAL A 427 -37.18 0.20 6.83
N VAL A 428 -37.40 -0.13 5.55
CA VAL A 428 -38.71 -0.56 5.06
C VAL A 428 -38.94 -1.95 5.65
N GLU A 429 -39.69 -2.01 6.75
CA GLU A 429 -40.23 -3.27 7.25
C GLU A 429 -41.10 -3.89 6.16
N ALA A 430 -40.69 -5.07 5.67
CA ALA A 430 -41.51 -5.87 4.78
C ALA A 430 -42.77 -6.35 5.53
N PRO A 431 -43.96 -6.26 4.92
CA PRO A 431 -45.17 -6.76 5.56
C PRO A 431 -45.10 -8.28 5.67
N VAL A 432 -45.38 -8.77 6.87
CA VAL A 432 -45.62 -10.18 7.13
C VAL A 432 -47.00 -10.54 6.55
N GLU A 433 -47.01 -11.43 5.55
CA GLU A 433 -48.17 -12.28 5.23
C GLU A 433 -47.78 -13.76 5.34
#